data_AF-A0A9N8Z601-F1
#
_entry.id   AF-A0A9N8Z601-F1
#
_cell.length_a   1.000
_cell.length_b   1.000
_cell.length_c   1.000
_cell.angle_alpha   90.00
_cell.angle_beta   90.00
_cell.angle_gamma   90.00
#
_symmetry.space_group_name_H-M   'P 1'
#
loop_
_entity.id
_entity.type
_entity.pdbx_description
1 polymer ?
#
loop_
_entity_poly.entity_id
_entity_poly.type
_entity_poly.pdbx_seq_one_letter_code
_entity_poly.pdbx_strand_id
1 'polypeptide(L)'
;MEKWSSREDKALVKLYSVCGFQWITISHMLGTKSAYQCAQRWRNALQPGINTNSFTLFEREAVKELYCIHGARWSRISSCLPGRTPEMVKAVWEQMQAEERIRVQMSIQKLLN
;
A
#
# COMPACT_ATOMS: atom_id res chain seq x y z
N MET A 1 -13.09 3.16 5.48
CA MET A 1 -12.07 2.20 5.96
C MET A 1 -11.64 2.63 7.35
N GLU A 2 -11.77 1.75 8.32
CA GLU A 2 -11.43 2.03 9.71
C GLU A 2 -9.90 2.17 9.88
N LYS A 3 -9.46 3.22 10.57
CA LYS A 3 -8.04 3.55 10.72
C LYS A 3 -7.41 2.69 11.82
N TRP A 4 -6.27 2.07 11.53
CA TRP A 4 -5.47 1.36 12.53
C TRP A 4 -4.75 2.35 13.43
N SER A 5 -4.85 2.14 14.74
CA SER A 5 -4.06 2.87 15.74
C SER A 5 -2.71 2.19 15.97
N SER A 6 -1.72 2.94 16.45
CA SER A 6 -0.42 2.39 16.82
C SER A 6 -0.51 1.33 17.93
N ARG A 7 -1.55 1.40 18.78
CA ARG A 7 -1.83 0.36 19.80
C ARG A 7 -2.29 -0.93 19.16
N GLU A 8 -3.21 -0.85 18.20
CA GLU A 8 -3.69 -2.03 17.45
C GLU A 8 -2.57 -2.65 16.62
N ASP A 9 -1.72 -1.85 15.96
CA ASP A 9 -0.57 -2.36 15.21
C ASP A 9 0.39 -3.14 16.12
N LYS A 10 0.76 -2.57 17.28
CA LYS A 10 1.61 -3.25 18.28
C LYS A 10 0.96 -4.54 18.79
N ALA A 11 -0.33 -4.52 19.07
CA ALA A 11 -1.07 -5.69 19.51
C ALA A 11 -1.09 -6.77 18.41
N LEU A 12 -1.32 -6.39 17.15
CA LEU A 12 -1.35 -7.30 16.02
C LEU A 12 0.02 -7.96 15.80
N VAL A 13 1.12 -7.21 15.87
CA VAL A 13 2.48 -7.78 15.78
C VAL A 13 2.73 -8.78 16.90
N LYS A 14 2.36 -8.44 18.14
CA LYS A 14 2.53 -9.34 19.28
C LYS A 14 1.69 -10.62 19.13
N LEU A 15 0.42 -10.49 18.75
CA LEU A 15 -0.46 -11.63 18.54
C LEU A 15 0.04 -12.52 17.40
N TYR A 16 0.53 -11.94 16.31
CA TYR A 16 1.14 -12.70 15.23
C TYR A 16 2.38 -13.48 15.69
N SER A 17 3.22 -12.89 16.55
CA SER A 17 4.40 -13.59 17.08
C SER A 17 4.06 -14.85 17.90
N VAL A 18 2.85 -14.93 18.45
CA VAL A 18 2.37 -16.07 19.25
C VAL A 18 1.54 -17.04 18.40
N CYS A 19 0.62 -16.52 17.58
CA CYS A 19 -0.38 -17.32 16.88
C CYS A 19 -0.03 -17.62 15.42
N GLY A 20 0.98 -16.96 14.84
CA GLY A 20 1.30 -17.06 13.41
C GLY A 20 0.14 -16.60 12.51
N PHE A 21 -0.15 -17.36 11.46
CA PHE A 21 -1.19 -17.04 10.47
C PHE A 21 -2.63 -17.34 10.92
N GLN A 22 -2.88 -17.62 12.20
CA GLN A 22 -4.21 -17.93 12.73
C GLN A 22 -5.08 -16.65 12.87
N TRP A 23 -5.47 -16.06 11.74
CA TRP A 23 -6.12 -14.75 11.70
C TRP A 23 -7.47 -14.69 12.43
N ILE A 24 -8.22 -15.79 12.47
CA ILE A 24 -9.48 -15.89 13.22
C ILE A 24 -9.21 -15.75 14.72
N THR A 25 -8.25 -16.52 15.25
CA THR A 25 -7.81 -16.42 16.64
C THR A 25 -7.30 -15.02 16.97
N ILE A 26 -6.44 -14.46 16.13
CA ILE A 26 -5.89 -13.11 16.30
C ILE A 26 -7.01 -12.06 16.35
N SER A 27 -8.00 -12.17 15.46
CA SER A 27 -9.15 -11.27 15.42
C SER A 27 -9.97 -11.32 16.70
N HIS A 28 -10.26 -12.53 17.21
CA HIS A 28 -10.95 -12.69 18.49
C HIS A 28 -10.16 -12.11 19.67
N MET A 29 -8.84 -12.31 19.69
CA MET A 29 -7.98 -11.76 20.75
C MET A 29 -7.81 -10.24 20.66
N LEU A 30 -7.77 -9.69 19.45
CA LEU A 30 -7.66 -8.25 19.23
C LEU A 30 -8.99 -7.53 19.53
N GLY A 31 -10.12 -8.16 19.22
CA GLY A 31 -11.47 -7.71 19.54
C GLY A 31 -12.00 -6.52 18.72
N THR A 32 -11.12 -5.76 18.05
CA THR A 32 -11.49 -4.53 17.33
C THR A 32 -11.50 -4.65 15.81
N LYS A 33 -10.98 -5.75 15.26
CA LYS A 33 -10.80 -5.94 13.80
C LYS A 33 -11.10 -7.39 13.42
N SER A 34 -11.69 -7.58 12.25
CA SER A 34 -11.96 -8.90 11.66
C SER A 34 -10.67 -9.61 11.22
N ALA A 35 -10.73 -10.94 11.06
CA ALA A 35 -9.62 -11.76 10.58
C ALA A 35 -9.06 -11.27 9.24
N TYR A 36 -9.96 -10.89 8.31
CA TYR A 36 -9.57 -10.30 7.03
C TYR A 36 -8.79 -9.00 7.20
N GLN A 37 -9.27 -8.07 8.03
CA GLN A 37 -8.58 -6.81 8.29
C GLN A 37 -7.20 -7.03 8.92
N CYS A 38 -7.08 -7.95 9.88
CA CYS A 38 -5.81 -8.32 10.50
C CYS A 38 -4.81 -8.85 9.45
N ALA A 39 -5.24 -9.80 8.61
CA ALA A 39 -4.39 -10.37 7.57
C ALA A 39 -3.94 -9.33 6.54
N GLN A 40 -4.85 -8.44 6.14
CA GLN A 40 -4.54 -7.34 5.21
C GLN A 40 -3.56 -6.34 5.84
N ARG A 41 -3.79 -5.93 7.08
CA ARG A 41 -2.90 -4.99 7.77
C ARG A 41 -1.49 -5.55 7.92
N TRP A 42 -1.38 -6.83 8.28
CA TRP A 42 -0.10 -7.52 8.36
C TRP A 42 0.64 -7.49 7.02
N ARG A 43 0.01 -8.03 5.96
CA ARG A 43 0.61 -8.14 4.62
C ARG A 43 0.96 -6.80 3.98
N ASN A 44 0.23 -5.74 4.31
CA ASN A 44 0.36 -4.46 3.61
C ASN A 44 1.17 -3.42 4.39
N ALA A 45 1.41 -3.63 5.69
CA ALA A 45 2.06 -2.60 6.51
C ALA A 45 2.97 -3.11 7.65
N LEU A 46 2.72 -4.29 8.24
CA LEU A 46 3.42 -4.71 9.47
C LEU A 46 4.40 -5.86 9.27
N GLN A 47 4.30 -6.62 8.19
CA GLN A 47 5.24 -7.69 7.89
C GLN A 47 6.66 -7.11 7.78
N PRO A 48 7.67 -7.76 8.39
CA PRO A 48 9.06 -7.33 8.25
C PRO A 48 9.49 -7.18 6.79
N GLY A 49 10.24 -6.12 6.50
CA GLY A 49 10.70 -5.79 5.16
C GLY A 49 9.80 -4.84 4.37
N ILE A 50 8.60 -4.51 4.86
CA ILE A 50 7.75 -3.49 4.24
C ILE A 50 8.30 -2.10 4.54
N ASN A 51 8.44 -1.28 3.49
CA ASN A 51 8.80 0.12 3.59
C ASN A 51 7.54 0.99 3.44
N THR A 52 7.14 1.65 4.53
CA THR A 52 5.96 2.54 4.57
C THR A 52 6.28 4.02 4.31
N ASN A 53 7.54 4.37 4.03
CA ASN A 53 7.91 5.75 3.68
C ASN A 53 7.33 6.14 2.32
N SER A 54 7.29 7.43 2.01
CA SER A 54 6.86 7.89 0.68
C SER A 54 7.67 7.25 -0.45
N PHE A 55 7.04 7.09 -1.62
CA PHE A 55 7.75 6.66 -2.83
C PHE A 55 8.72 7.76 -3.26
N THR A 56 9.95 7.36 -3.52
CA THR A 56 10.96 8.22 -4.14
C THR A 56 10.59 8.50 -5.60
N LEU A 57 11.21 9.54 -6.18
CA LEU A 57 11.05 9.85 -7.61
C LEU A 57 11.52 8.68 -8.49
N PHE A 58 12.60 8.00 -8.10
CA PHE A 58 13.11 6.82 -8.81
C PHE A 58 12.11 5.67 -8.78
N GLU A 59 11.53 5.35 -7.62
CA GLU A 59 10.50 4.31 -7.53
C GLU A 59 9.25 4.69 -8.34
N ARG A 60 8.83 5.96 -8.31
CA ARG A 60 7.71 6.46 -9.11
C ARG A 60 7.97 6.27 -10.61
N GLU A 61 9.18 6.55 -11.09
CA GLU A 61 9.52 6.36 -12.50
C GLU A 61 9.55 4.86 -12.87
N ALA A 62 10.17 4.03 -12.02
CA ALA A 62 10.17 2.58 -12.21
C ALA A 62 8.75 2.01 -12.27
N VAL A 63 7.81 2.50 -11.45
CA VAL A 63 6.40 2.09 -11.51
C VAL A 63 5.79 2.40 -12.88
N LYS A 64 6.11 3.55 -13.51
CA LYS A 64 5.60 3.89 -14.85
C LYS A 64 6.16 2.95 -15.90
N GLU A 65 7.47 2.75 -15.92
CA GLU A 65 8.13 1.85 -16.88
C GLU A 65 7.57 0.43 -16.76
N LEU A 66 7.46 -0.09 -15.54
CA LEU A 66 6.93 -1.43 -15.29
C LEU A 66 5.44 -1.53 -15.64
N TYR A 67 4.65 -0.47 -15.47
CA TYR A 67 3.25 -0.44 -15.90
C TYR A 67 3.14 -0.50 -17.43
N CYS A 68 4.01 0.18 -18.17
CA CYS A 68 4.07 0.07 -19.64
C CYS A 68 4.32 -1.39 -20.10
N ILE A 69 5.11 -2.15 -19.35
CA ILE A 69 5.45 -3.55 -19.69
C ILE A 69 4.39 -4.54 -19.22
N HIS A 70 3.84 -4.36 -18.01
CA HIS A 70 3.01 -5.35 -17.34
C HIS A 70 1.53 -4.98 -17.20
N GLY A 71 1.17 -3.72 -17.47
CA GLY A 71 -0.15 -3.17 -17.15
C GLY A 71 -0.45 -3.19 -15.64
N ALA A 72 -1.73 -3.26 -15.27
CA ALA A 72 -2.19 -3.25 -13.87
C ALA A 72 -1.91 -4.54 -13.07
N ARG A 73 -0.85 -5.28 -13.40
CA ARG A 73 -0.41 -6.48 -12.68
C ARG A 73 0.45 -6.08 -11.48
N TRP A 74 -0.19 -5.50 -10.47
CA TRP A 74 0.51 -4.88 -9.32
C TRP A 74 1.47 -5.81 -8.59
N SER A 75 1.10 -7.09 -8.43
CA SER A 75 1.97 -8.08 -7.81
C SER A 75 3.26 -8.33 -8.61
N ARG A 76 3.21 -8.18 -9.94
CA ARG A 76 4.41 -8.29 -10.79
C ARG A 76 5.28 -7.04 -10.63
N ILE A 77 4.68 -5.87 -10.64
CA ILE A 77 5.41 -4.60 -10.48
C ILE A 77 6.06 -4.52 -9.09
N SER A 78 5.32 -4.86 -8.03
CA SER A 78 5.84 -4.84 -6.65
C SER A 78 6.99 -5.83 -6.45
N SER A 79 7.02 -6.94 -7.19
CA SER A 79 8.15 -7.88 -7.13
C SER A 79 9.49 -7.29 -7.60
N CYS A 80 9.45 -6.18 -8.33
CA CYS A 80 10.63 -5.43 -8.78
C CYS A 80 10.99 -4.26 -7.86
N LEU A 81 10.19 -3.99 -6.82
CA LEU A 81 10.34 -2.84 -5.92
C LEU A 81 10.47 -3.33 -4.47
N PRO A 82 11.71 -3.53 -3.98
CA PRO A 82 11.96 -4.06 -2.65
C PRO A 82 11.22 -3.30 -1.55
N GLY A 83 10.49 -4.03 -0.72
CA GLY A 83 9.72 -3.49 0.40
C GLY A 83 8.43 -2.76 0.01
N ARG A 84 8.04 -2.73 -1.27
CA ARG A 84 6.74 -2.19 -1.70
C ARG A 84 5.74 -3.31 -1.93
N THR A 85 4.52 -3.11 -1.47
CA THR A 85 3.42 -4.07 -1.65
C THR A 85 2.63 -3.75 -2.92
N PRO A 86 1.88 -4.71 -3.48
CA PRO A 86 1.01 -4.46 -4.64
C PRO A 86 0.04 -3.30 -4.39
N GLU A 87 -0.52 -3.22 -3.18
CA GLU A 87 -1.45 -2.17 -2.76
C GLU A 87 -0.77 -0.79 -2.73
N MET A 88 0.48 -0.72 -2.24
CA MET A 88 1.27 0.51 -2.25
C MET A 88 1.57 0.99 -3.68
N VAL A 89 1.96 0.06 -4.57
CA VAL A 89 2.25 0.36 -5.97
C VAL A 89 1.01 0.85 -6.71
N LYS A 90 -0.14 0.19 -6.50
CA LYS A 90 -1.42 0.63 -7.06
C LYS A 90 -1.77 2.05 -6.57
N ALA A 91 -1.63 2.31 -5.27
CA ALA A 91 -1.96 3.61 -4.69
C ALA A 91 -1.06 4.73 -5.23
N VAL A 92 0.26 4.51 -5.34
CA VAL A 92 1.15 5.53 -5.90
C VAL A 92 0.88 5.77 -7.38
N TRP A 93 0.50 4.73 -8.13
CA TRP A 93 0.08 4.88 -9.53
C TRP A 93 -1.16 5.76 -9.64
N GLU A 94 -2.22 5.45 -8.89
CA GLU A 94 -3.46 6.24 -8.88
C GLU A 94 -3.21 7.69 -8.48
N GLN A 95 -2.33 7.91 -7.49
CA GLN A 95 -1.89 9.24 -7.08
C GLN A 95 -1.19 9.99 -8.23
N MET A 96 -0.21 9.38 -8.89
CA MET A 96 0.51 10.00 -10.02
C MET A 96 -0.44 10.33 -11.18
N GLN A 97 -1.40 9.46 -11.47
CA GLN A 97 -2.40 9.71 -12.52
C GLN A 97 -3.32 10.89 -12.15
N ALA A 98 -3.66 11.06 -10.88
CA ALA A 98 -4.43 12.21 -10.42
C ALA A 98 -3.62 13.53 -10.51
N GLU A 99 -2.35 13.50 -10.10
CA GLU A 99 -1.43 14.64 -10.20
C GLU A 99 -1.29 15.10 -11.66
N GLU A 100 -1.11 14.18 -12.60
CA GLU A 100 -0.98 14.52 -14.03
C GLU A 100 -2.27 15.10 -14.61
N ARG A 101 -3.44 14.55 -14.26
CA ARG A 101 -4.74 15.13 -14.68
C ARG A 101 -4.89 16.59 -14.22
N ILE A 102 -4.51 16.87 -12.97
CA ILE A 102 -4.56 18.23 -12.42
C ILE A 102 -3.59 19.15 -13.16
N ARG A 103 -2.36 18.67 -13.42
CA ARG A 103 -1.33 19.42 -14.15
C ARG A 103 -1.79 19.79 -15.56
N VAL A 104 -2.36 18.84 -16.30
CA VAL A 104 -2.89 19.07 -17.64
C VAL A 104 -4.04 20.09 -17.60
N GLN A 105 -4.98 19.94 -16.66
CA GLN A 105 -6.09 20.88 -16.49
C GLN A 105 -5.61 22.31 -16.21
N MET A 106 -4.63 22.47 -15.31
CA MET A 106 -4.04 23.78 -15.01
C MET A 106 -3.31 24.38 -16.22
N SER A 107 -2.66 23.54 -17.03
CA SER A 107 -1.96 23.99 -18.23
C SER A 107 -2.95 24.47 -19.30
N ILE A 108 -4.06 23.76 -19.50
CA ILE A 108 -5.15 24.18 -20.40
C ILE A 108 -5.75 25.50 -19.92
N GLN A 109 -6.06 25.63 -18.63
CA GLN A 109 -6.65 26.87 -18.08
C GLN A 109 -5.76 28.10 -18.31
N LYS A 110 -4.43 27.93 -18.21
CA LYS A 110 -3.46 29.00 -18.48
C LYS A 110 -3.40 29.43 -19.94
N LEU A 111 -3.76 28.55 -20.88
CA LEU A 111 -3.79 28.88 -22.31
C LEU A 111 -5.11 29.56 -22.72
N LEU A 112 -6.17 29.42 -21.92
CA LEU A 112 -7.49 29.99 -22.16
C LEU A 112 -7.68 31.39 -21.54
N ASN A 113 -6.74 31.83 -20.70
CA ASN A 113 -6.71 33.14 -20.04
C ASN A 113 -5.56 33.99 -20.61
#